data_AF-A0A428UVP2-F1
#
_entry.id   AF-A0A428UVP2-F1
#
_cell.length_a   1.000
_cell.length_b   1.000
_cell.length_c   1.000
_cell.angle_alpha   90.00
_cell.angle_beta   90.00
_cell.angle_gamma   90.00
#
_symmetry.space_group_name_H-M   'P 1'
#
loop_
_entity.id
_entity.type
_entity.pdbx_description
1 polymer ?
#
loop_
_entity_poly.entity_id
_entity_poly.type
_entity_poly.pdbx_seq_one_letter_code
_entity_poly.pdbx_strand_id
1 'polypeptide(L)'
;MASQRARLPRLGSLGALTRPSRPPGASICPFCSVTSAGRMRPRTRRDARFNSTVSNAGNPRAELEQHLLDMQKLGPLLVNPSRMQLALQGLRQAPGQEVVRVAILGLGPGSNAGETAKNVLRLLVTDPLKDEQEWERQLKDHDPKKPLIVRIRPTTEEQGILSVSKTNLLSEIDVSSADWNNFNLELLFMETIIPYPEGDNYVARIKIVEDVLVPTVDIASAENRSTPVTTPVHRALLIGDGMKGAVNATRLPFLEEEEAVMRAVNLKGIDRTQFEAPFETIDLASADKGMTLFRQSTRNAMEYERLWTSSNFPALVTWLKSGVTASEDTTKPAVRRLIQSILESVWARCKEENHNKIKDIHIKAYQKKKLALSPNLNEGLSVWAQKAHTELQDELDLAFTGERWRKLGWWQLFWRVDDVAMLTNEMLSQRFLPTAEQELVYLTGQIAEAAKNTQQYPQPPSVQDKPSPETQLKRLGSGELEPLVPVTTRPALPKWPGHIAFTRKYLQNETIPALQALAQKLVMQSLGTSGLTTSLAALLYVSSFSSTIYEAGAVAALGFMWSMSRLQKKWDAARTFWEGEVREEGRKAVRAAEESVADVLNGKEKTTRTDDDEANKVLNEVRHLVTKASDALDRMK
;
A
#
# COMPACT_ATOMS: atom_id res chain seq x y z
N MET A 1 -70.10 -13.04 7.31
CA MET A 1 -71.01 -12.51 6.28
C MET A 1 -71.74 -11.30 6.84
N ALA A 2 -71.73 -10.19 6.08
CA ALA A 2 -72.48 -8.94 6.27
C ALA A 2 -72.16 -8.14 7.56
N SER A 3 -72.00 -6.82 7.58
CA SER A 3 -72.17 -5.78 6.56
C SER A 3 -71.39 -4.54 7.01
N GLN A 4 -70.65 -3.94 6.07
CA GLN A 4 -70.25 -2.54 6.13
C GLN A 4 -71.46 -1.60 6.01
N ARG A 5 -71.36 -0.40 6.60
CA ARG A 5 -71.73 0.94 6.07
C ARG A 5 -71.79 1.92 7.26
N ALA A 6 -70.79 2.78 7.43
CA ALA A 6 -70.67 4.12 6.83
C ALA A 6 -71.66 5.15 7.41
N ARG A 7 -71.14 6.17 8.10
CA ARG A 7 -71.35 7.62 7.84
C ARG A 7 -70.74 8.49 8.95
N LEU A 8 -69.89 9.43 8.53
CA LEU A 8 -69.46 10.63 9.27
C LEU A 8 -70.67 11.58 9.47
N PRO A 9 -70.63 12.50 10.46
CA PRO A 9 -70.16 13.85 10.13
C PRO A 9 -69.41 14.63 11.24
N ARG A 10 -68.42 15.40 10.75
CA ARG A 10 -68.08 16.82 10.99
C ARG A 10 -67.85 17.42 12.39
N LEU A 11 -66.79 18.25 12.36
CA LEU A 11 -66.50 19.51 13.07
C LEU A 11 -65.77 19.42 14.42
N GLY A 12 -64.47 19.73 14.37
CA GLY A 12 -63.64 20.10 15.51
C GLY A 12 -62.29 20.61 15.03
N SER A 13 -62.05 21.89 15.21
CA SER A 13 -60.84 22.65 14.84
C SER A 13 -59.56 22.11 15.47
N LEU A 14 -58.41 22.35 14.82
CA LEU A 14 -57.33 23.22 15.35
C LEU A 14 -56.15 23.22 14.36
N GLY A 15 -55.67 24.41 14.02
CA GLY A 15 -54.52 24.60 13.14
C GLY A 15 -53.20 24.30 13.83
N ALA A 16 -52.27 23.69 13.08
CA ALA A 16 -50.85 23.69 13.39
C ALA A 16 -50.06 23.70 12.07
N LEU A 17 -49.35 24.79 11.83
CA LEU A 17 -48.38 24.95 10.76
C LEU A 17 -47.12 24.16 11.12
N THR A 18 -46.85 23.07 10.42
CA THR A 18 -45.55 22.37 10.49
C THR A 18 -44.72 22.69 9.25
N ARG A 19 -43.56 23.30 9.50
CA ARG A 19 -42.51 23.60 8.53
C ARG A 19 -41.55 22.39 8.48
N PRO A 20 -41.11 21.91 7.30
CA PRO A 20 -40.21 20.77 7.21
C PRO A 20 -38.77 21.15 7.56
N SER A 21 -38.11 20.27 8.30
CA SER A 21 -36.71 20.33 8.73
C SER A 21 -35.73 20.02 7.59
N ARG A 22 -34.61 20.74 7.57
CA ARG A 22 -33.43 20.47 6.73
C ARG A 22 -32.56 19.36 7.35
N PRO A 23 -31.77 18.63 6.54
CA PRO A 23 -30.86 17.60 7.01
C PRO A 23 -29.55 18.20 7.59
N PRO A 24 -28.96 17.62 8.65
CA PRO A 24 -27.54 17.83 8.98
C PRO A 24 -26.70 16.87 8.11
N GLY A 25 -25.48 17.18 7.67
CA GLY A 25 -24.47 18.07 8.24
C GLY A 25 -23.17 17.26 8.33
N ALA A 26 -22.14 17.73 7.64
CA ALA A 26 -20.89 17.05 7.33
C ALA A 26 -20.11 16.51 8.55
N SER A 27 -19.36 15.43 8.32
CA SER A 27 -18.41 14.81 9.23
C SER A 27 -17.27 15.76 9.62
N ILE A 28 -17.17 16.07 10.92
CA ILE A 28 -16.14 16.90 11.52
C ILE A 28 -15.25 15.98 12.39
N CYS A 29 -13.93 16.02 12.17
CA CYS A 29 -12.93 15.30 12.96
C CYS A 29 -12.93 15.77 14.43
N PRO A 30 -12.97 14.87 15.43
CA PRO A 30 -13.19 15.23 16.83
C PRO A 30 -11.94 15.76 17.58
N PHE A 31 -10.77 15.84 16.94
CA PHE A 31 -9.55 16.35 17.58
C PHE A 31 -9.24 17.83 17.30
N CYS A 32 -10.07 18.54 16.52
CA CYS A 32 -9.83 19.94 16.13
C CYS A 32 -10.57 20.99 16.99
N SER A 33 -11.23 20.59 18.08
CA SER A 33 -12.04 21.52 18.89
C SER A 33 -11.81 21.36 20.39
N VAL A 34 -10.73 21.95 20.92
CA VAL A 34 -10.59 22.22 22.35
C VAL A 34 -9.93 23.60 22.56
N THR A 35 -10.76 24.64 22.68
CA THR A 35 -10.54 25.76 23.61
C THR A 35 -11.92 26.28 24.02
N SER A 36 -12.24 26.22 25.31
CA SER A 36 -13.42 26.88 25.90
C SER A 36 -12.98 28.15 26.64
N ALA A 37 -13.85 29.16 26.64
CA ALA A 37 -13.55 30.59 26.76
C ALA A 37 -14.05 31.24 28.06
N GLY A 38 -13.44 32.41 28.37
CA GLY A 38 -14.04 33.57 29.05
C GLY A 38 -13.14 34.16 30.14
N ARG A 39 -12.88 35.47 30.30
CA ARG A 39 -13.23 36.78 29.68
C ARG A 39 -12.08 37.73 30.12
N MET A 40 -11.60 38.72 29.35
CA MET A 40 -12.17 40.07 29.18
C MET A 40 -11.34 40.82 28.12
N ARG A 41 -12.00 41.61 27.26
CA ARG A 41 -11.37 42.53 26.29
C ARG A 41 -10.91 43.82 26.99
N PRO A 42 -9.89 44.49 26.45
CA PRO A 42 -10.20 45.72 25.73
C PRO A 42 -9.62 45.80 24.32
N ARG A 43 -10.33 46.55 23.49
CA ARG A 43 -10.04 46.86 22.08
C ARG A 43 -8.76 47.69 21.93
N THR A 44 -7.89 47.30 21.01
CA THR A 44 -7.23 48.22 20.08
C THR A 44 -7.04 47.58 18.69
N ARG A 45 -6.96 48.46 17.70
CA ARG A 45 -7.14 48.28 16.25
C ARG A 45 -5.90 47.70 15.56
N ARG A 46 -6.17 46.88 14.52
CA ARG A 46 -5.47 46.70 13.24
C ARG A 46 -3.94 46.57 13.26
N ASP A 47 -3.44 45.40 12.87
CA ASP A 47 -2.91 45.20 11.51
C ASP A 47 -2.76 43.70 11.21
N ALA A 48 -3.53 43.22 10.23
CA ALA A 48 -3.32 41.91 9.62
C ALA A 48 -2.65 42.15 8.26
N ARG A 49 -1.35 41.86 8.18
CA ARG A 49 -0.66 41.61 6.92
C ARG A 49 -0.20 40.17 6.90
N PHE A 50 -0.81 39.41 5.99
CA PHE A 50 -0.22 38.23 5.36
C PHE A 50 1.19 38.59 4.85
N ASN A 51 2.18 37.77 5.17
CA ASN A 51 3.44 37.56 4.43
C ASN A 51 3.99 36.21 4.93
N SER A 52 3.78 35.12 4.19
CA SER A 52 4.72 34.55 3.21
C SER A 52 6.00 34.00 3.84
N THR A 53 6.10 32.67 3.84
CA THR A 53 7.32 31.83 3.79
C THR A 53 8.63 32.60 3.77
N VAL A 54 9.17 32.86 4.96
CA VAL A 54 10.60 33.07 5.16
C VAL A 54 11.08 31.87 5.95
N SER A 55 12.08 31.18 5.40
CA SER A 55 12.86 30.14 6.06
C SER A 55 13.19 30.56 7.49
N ASN A 56 12.64 29.81 8.45
CA ASN A 56 12.72 30.06 9.89
C ASN A 56 14.12 29.67 10.43
N ALA A 57 15.19 30.14 9.79
CA ALA A 57 16.57 29.71 9.95
C ALA A 57 17.20 30.05 11.33
N GLY A 58 16.39 30.42 12.31
CA GLY A 58 16.81 30.78 13.66
C GLY A 58 16.22 29.92 14.77
N ASN A 59 15.17 29.12 14.52
CA ASN A 59 14.57 28.27 15.56
C ASN A 59 14.80 26.77 15.22
N PRO A 60 15.76 26.09 15.88
CA PRO A 60 16.08 24.69 15.59
C PRO A 60 14.87 23.76 15.81
N ARG A 61 13.95 24.13 16.71
CA ARG A 61 12.74 23.36 17.00
C ARG A 61 11.74 23.37 15.84
N ALA A 62 11.60 24.52 15.17
CA ALA A 62 10.72 24.65 14.00
C ALA A 62 11.31 23.97 12.77
N GLU A 63 12.64 24.04 12.58
CA GLU A 63 13.34 23.28 11.54
C GLU A 63 13.15 21.77 11.73
N LEU A 64 13.29 21.29 12.96
CA LEU A 64 13.09 19.89 13.32
C LEU A 64 11.66 19.42 13.06
N GLU A 65 10.65 20.22 13.43
CA GLU A 65 9.24 19.92 13.13
C GLU A 65 9.04 19.75 11.61
N GLN A 66 9.59 20.65 10.80
CA GLN A 66 9.47 20.58 9.35
C GLN A 66 10.14 19.34 8.77
N HIS A 67 11.37 19.02 9.19
CA HIS A 67 12.08 17.82 8.72
C HIS A 67 11.37 16.51 9.08
N LEU A 68 10.80 16.42 10.28
CA LEU A 68 10.00 15.27 10.71
C LEU A 68 8.74 15.10 9.85
N LEU A 69 8.04 16.20 9.53
CA LEU A 69 6.87 16.17 8.63
C LEU A 69 7.23 15.77 7.21
N ASP A 70 8.36 16.24 6.68
CA ASP A 70 8.80 15.90 5.33
C ASP A 70 9.23 14.42 5.23
N MET A 71 9.87 13.87 6.27
CA MET A 71 10.14 12.42 6.34
C MET A 71 8.87 11.58 6.38
N GLN A 72 7.85 12.02 7.13
CA GLN A 72 6.55 11.32 7.17
C GLN A 72 5.87 11.28 5.79
N LYS A 73 6.04 12.33 4.97
CA LYS A 73 5.48 12.39 3.61
C LYS A 73 6.26 11.53 2.62
N LEU A 74 7.59 11.58 2.65
CA LEU A 74 8.44 10.87 1.68
C LEU A 74 8.55 9.38 1.97
N GLY A 75 8.55 8.98 3.24
CA GLY A 75 8.82 7.60 3.66
C GLY A 75 7.87 7.08 4.74
N PRO A 76 6.54 6.98 4.49
CA PRO A 76 5.58 6.55 5.50
C PRO A 76 5.84 5.12 6.02
N LEU A 77 6.40 4.25 5.17
CA LEU A 77 6.75 2.86 5.53
C LEU A 77 8.01 2.76 6.41
N LEU A 78 8.87 3.78 6.39
CA LEU A 78 10.12 3.79 7.15
C LEU A 78 9.90 4.30 8.58
N VAL A 79 8.83 5.05 8.82
CA VAL A 79 8.56 5.77 10.08
C VAL A 79 7.45 5.08 10.88
N ASN A 80 7.58 5.04 12.21
CA ASN A 80 6.47 4.68 13.09
C ASN A 80 5.56 5.91 13.29
N PRO A 81 4.31 5.92 12.77
CA PRO A 81 3.46 7.11 12.76
C PRO A 81 3.06 7.56 14.17
N SER A 82 2.82 6.63 15.09
CA SER A 82 2.40 6.93 16.47
C SER A 82 3.51 7.67 17.23
N ARG A 83 4.76 7.19 17.12
CA ARG A 83 5.92 7.83 17.74
C ARG A 83 6.22 9.20 17.12
N MET A 84 6.12 9.29 15.78
CA MET A 84 6.32 10.54 15.05
C MET A 84 5.31 11.61 15.48
N GLN A 85 4.03 11.23 15.63
CA GLN A 85 3.00 12.15 16.11
C GLN A 85 3.26 12.62 17.55
N LEU A 86 3.72 11.73 18.43
CA LEU A 86 4.10 12.08 19.80
C LEU A 86 5.25 13.10 19.82
N ALA A 87 6.29 12.86 19.00
CA ALA A 87 7.42 13.78 18.85
C ALA A 87 6.99 15.17 18.34
N LEU A 88 6.15 15.22 17.29
CA LEU A 88 5.60 16.47 16.76
C LEU A 88 4.74 17.22 17.78
N GLN A 89 3.94 16.49 18.58
CA GLN A 89 3.16 17.09 19.66
C GLN A 89 4.06 17.71 20.73
N GLY A 90 5.14 17.02 21.12
CA GLY A 90 6.15 17.56 22.03
C GLY A 90 6.75 18.85 21.49
N LEU A 91 7.22 18.85 20.23
CA LEU A 91 7.84 20.01 19.59
C LEU A 91 6.91 21.23 19.47
N ARG A 92 5.59 21.04 19.38
CA ARG A 92 4.61 22.13 19.35
C ARG A 92 4.34 22.77 20.70
N GLN A 93 4.68 22.10 21.80
CA GLN A 93 4.56 22.65 23.14
C GLN A 93 5.75 23.57 23.45
N ALA A 94 5.57 24.49 24.40
CA ALA A 94 6.64 25.39 24.84
C ALA A 94 7.78 24.59 25.49
N PRO A 95 9.05 24.97 25.26
CA PRO A 95 10.21 24.32 25.89
C PRO A 95 10.06 24.26 27.42
N GLY A 96 10.34 23.09 28.01
CA GLY A 96 10.27 22.84 29.45
C GLY A 96 8.86 22.57 29.97
N GLN A 97 7.82 22.87 29.19
CA GLN A 97 6.42 22.62 29.55
C GLN A 97 5.86 21.38 28.85
N GLU A 98 6.70 20.58 28.19
CA GLU A 98 6.20 19.43 27.43
C GLU A 98 5.56 18.37 28.33
N VAL A 99 4.49 17.74 27.85
CA VAL A 99 3.85 16.64 28.55
C VAL A 99 4.64 15.36 28.32
N VAL A 100 5.28 14.84 29.37
CA VAL A 100 6.03 13.59 29.29
C VAL A 100 5.12 12.44 29.69
N ARG A 101 4.97 11.49 28.77
CA ARG A 101 4.22 10.25 28.96
C ARG A 101 5.16 9.11 29.30
N VAL A 102 4.91 8.42 30.42
CA VAL A 102 5.70 7.25 30.84
C VAL A 102 4.78 6.05 31.04
N ALA A 103 5.06 4.93 30.40
CA ALA A 103 4.34 3.69 30.64
C ALA A 103 4.95 2.94 31.83
N ILE A 104 4.11 2.38 32.69
CA ILE A 104 4.47 1.44 33.74
C ILE A 104 3.78 0.13 33.41
N LEU A 105 4.57 -0.84 32.96
CA LEU A 105 4.08 -2.05 32.31
C LEU A 105 4.43 -3.28 33.15
N GLY A 106 3.42 -4.02 33.60
CA GLY A 106 3.62 -5.32 34.24
C GLY A 106 3.98 -6.40 33.22
N LEU A 107 5.12 -7.06 33.38
CA LEU A 107 5.64 -8.08 32.46
C LEU A 107 5.10 -9.49 32.74
N GLY A 108 4.12 -9.93 31.94
CA GLY A 108 3.91 -11.34 31.59
C GLY A 108 2.69 -12.05 32.19
N PRO A 109 2.14 -13.07 31.49
CA PRO A 109 0.98 -13.82 31.95
C PRO A 109 1.33 -14.81 33.08
N GLY A 110 0.55 -14.81 34.16
CA GLY A 110 0.64 -15.80 35.24
C GLY A 110 1.66 -15.48 36.36
N SER A 111 2.06 -14.21 36.49
CA SER A 111 2.80 -13.68 37.65
C SER A 111 2.02 -12.53 38.29
N ASN A 112 2.31 -12.15 39.53
CA ASN A 112 1.70 -10.98 40.17
C ASN A 112 2.33 -9.66 39.66
N ALA A 113 2.84 -9.64 38.42
CA ALA A 113 3.53 -8.48 37.85
C ALA A 113 2.63 -7.25 37.73
N GLY A 114 1.35 -7.42 37.37
CA GLY A 114 0.38 -6.33 37.35
C GLY A 114 0.18 -5.69 38.73
N GLU A 115 0.02 -6.50 39.77
CA GLU A 115 -0.09 -6.04 41.17
C GLU A 115 1.21 -5.40 41.68
N THR A 116 2.36 -5.96 41.30
CA THR A 116 3.67 -5.39 41.64
C THR A 116 3.84 -4.03 40.98
N ALA A 117 3.51 -3.91 39.69
CA ALA A 117 3.56 -2.66 38.95
C ALA A 117 2.62 -1.60 39.53
N LYS A 118 1.42 -2.00 39.98
CA LYS A 118 0.45 -1.12 40.66
C LYS A 118 1.01 -0.56 41.96
N ASN A 119 1.65 -1.40 42.77
CA ASN A 119 2.27 -0.98 44.02
C ASN A 119 3.52 -0.12 43.80
N VAL A 120 4.32 -0.39 42.76
CA VAL A 120 5.44 0.47 42.35
C VAL A 120 4.93 1.84 41.90
N LEU A 121 3.89 1.90 41.07
CA LEU A 121 3.25 3.16 40.68
C LEU A 121 2.77 3.96 41.90
N ARG A 122 2.12 3.29 42.87
CA ARG A 122 1.70 3.92 44.13
C ARG A 122 2.89 4.58 44.82
N LEU A 123 3.93 3.79 45.14
CA LEU A 123 5.10 4.27 45.87
C LEU A 123 5.92 5.34 45.13
N LEU A 124 5.92 5.35 43.79
CA LEU A 124 6.61 6.37 43.00
C LEU A 124 5.98 7.75 43.14
N VAL A 125 4.66 7.83 43.27
CA VAL A 125 3.92 9.10 43.26
C VAL A 125 3.51 9.55 44.66
N THR A 126 3.39 8.61 45.60
CA THR A 126 3.02 8.87 46.99
C THR A 126 3.97 9.87 47.67
N ASP A 127 3.36 10.87 48.32
CA ASP A 127 4.06 11.80 49.21
C ASP A 127 4.17 11.18 50.62
N PRO A 128 5.38 10.96 51.15
CA PRO A 128 5.58 10.38 52.48
C PRO A 128 5.09 11.29 53.61
N LEU A 129 5.02 12.61 53.39
CA LEU A 129 4.63 13.58 54.42
C LEU A 129 3.12 13.67 54.63
N LYS A 130 2.33 13.10 53.71
CA LYS A 130 0.87 13.09 53.77
C LYS A 130 0.35 11.74 54.22
N ASP A 131 -0.80 11.78 54.90
CA ASP A 131 -1.59 10.59 55.17
C ASP A 131 -2.07 9.92 53.87
N GLU A 132 -2.51 8.66 53.97
CA GLU A 132 -3.03 7.90 52.83
C GLU A 132 -4.19 8.66 52.15
N GLN A 133 -3.96 9.06 50.90
CA GLN A 133 -4.91 9.85 50.11
C GLN A 133 -5.94 8.95 49.41
N GLU A 134 -7.08 9.52 49.02
CA GLU A 134 -8.18 8.77 48.39
C GLU A 134 -7.75 8.06 47.09
N TRP A 135 -6.91 8.71 46.28
CA TRP A 135 -6.39 8.11 45.06
C TRP A 135 -5.54 6.86 45.32
N GLU A 136 -4.85 6.78 46.47
CA GLU A 136 -4.06 5.59 46.83
C GLU A 136 -4.97 4.38 47.11
N ARG A 137 -6.14 4.63 47.72
CA ARG A 137 -7.17 3.61 47.95
C ARG A 137 -7.82 3.20 46.63
N GLN A 138 -8.18 4.16 45.79
CA GLN A 138 -8.71 3.92 44.45
C GLN A 138 -7.75 3.10 43.58
N LEU A 139 -6.45 3.38 43.65
CA LEU A 139 -5.42 2.62 42.94
C LEU A 139 -5.27 1.19 43.49
N LYS A 140 -5.40 0.98 44.81
CA LYS A 140 -5.39 -0.36 45.41
C LYS A 140 -6.56 -1.22 44.92
N ASP A 141 -7.75 -0.63 44.81
CA ASP A 141 -8.99 -1.29 44.37
C ASP A 141 -9.07 -1.50 42.85
N HIS A 142 -8.19 -0.86 42.07
CA HIS A 142 -8.17 -0.96 40.61
C HIS A 142 -7.66 -2.33 40.13
N ASP A 143 -8.34 -2.89 39.13
CA ASP A 143 -7.97 -4.16 38.48
C ASP A 143 -6.76 -3.95 37.56
N PRO A 144 -5.61 -4.61 37.81
CA PRO A 144 -4.39 -4.43 37.03
C PRO A 144 -4.53 -4.80 35.54
N LYS A 145 -5.54 -5.59 35.19
CA LYS A 145 -5.83 -5.97 33.79
C LYS A 145 -6.45 -4.83 32.98
N LYS A 146 -7.00 -3.82 33.65
CA LYS A 146 -7.60 -2.66 32.98
C LYS A 146 -6.58 -1.52 32.88
N PRO A 147 -6.41 -0.92 31.70
CA PRO A 147 -5.52 0.23 31.53
C PRO A 147 -5.99 1.43 32.36
N LEU A 148 -5.03 2.18 32.91
CA LEU A 148 -5.27 3.36 33.74
C LEU A 148 -4.32 4.48 33.35
N ILE A 149 -4.82 5.70 33.23
CA ILE A 149 -4.00 6.89 33.05
C ILE A 149 -3.97 7.66 34.38
N VAL A 150 -2.77 7.92 34.89
CA VAL A 150 -2.54 8.75 36.07
C VAL A 150 -1.93 10.08 35.62
N ARG A 151 -2.65 11.17 35.82
CA ARG A 151 -2.17 12.52 35.50
C ARG A 151 -1.68 13.20 36.75
N ILE A 152 -0.47 13.71 36.71
CA ILE A 152 0.10 14.43 37.84
C ILE A 152 -0.02 15.93 37.59
N ARG A 153 -0.86 16.59 38.38
CA ARG A 153 -1.15 18.02 38.27
C ARG A 153 -1.41 18.63 39.65
N PRO A 154 -1.14 19.93 39.85
CA PRO A 154 -1.58 20.64 41.05
C PRO A 154 -3.11 20.68 41.10
N THR A 155 -3.73 19.96 42.03
CA THR A 155 -5.20 19.96 42.18
C THR A 155 -5.63 21.21 42.98
N THR A 156 -6.62 21.96 42.47
CA THR A 156 -7.21 23.13 43.16
C THR A 156 -8.24 22.71 44.21
N GLU A 157 -8.73 21.48 44.16
CA GLU A 157 -9.65 20.87 45.11
C GLU A 157 -9.06 19.52 45.57
N GLU A 158 -9.08 19.22 46.86
CA GLU A 158 -8.39 18.07 47.49
C GLU A 158 -8.96 16.68 47.11
N GLN A 159 -9.69 16.55 46.01
CA GLN A 159 -10.42 15.33 45.64
C GLN A 159 -9.79 14.71 44.39
N GLY A 160 -8.96 13.68 44.60
CA GLY A 160 -8.54 12.76 43.54
C GLY A 160 -9.72 11.87 43.17
N ILE A 161 -10.61 12.35 42.31
CA ILE A 161 -11.77 11.60 41.85
C ILE A 161 -11.34 10.74 40.66
N LEU A 162 -11.50 9.41 40.77
CA LEU A 162 -11.55 8.51 39.62
C LEU A 162 -12.65 8.99 38.67
N SER A 163 -12.28 9.76 37.65
CA SER A 163 -13.24 10.25 36.67
C SER A 163 -13.15 9.36 35.43
N VAL A 164 -14.15 8.49 35.26
CA VAL A 164 -14.42 7.90 33.95
C VAL A 164 -15.08 8.99 33.13
N SER A 165 -14.27 9.86 32.52
CA SER A 165 -14.77 10.91 31.65
C SER A 165 -15.57 10.26 30.51
N LYS A 166 -16.84 10.66 30.32
CA LYS A 166 -17.68 10.16 29.21
C LYS A 166 -17.08 10.44 27.82
N THR A 167 -16.06 11.28 27.75
CA THR A 167 -15.29 11.65 26.55
C THR A 167 -13.98 10.88 26.39
N ASN A 168 -13.42 10.29 27.45
CA ASN A 168 -12.17 9.54 27.44
C ASN A 168 -12.47 8.07 27.75
N LEU A 169 -12.20 7.18 26.80
CA LEU A 169 -12.60 5.77 26.88
C LEU A 169 -11.75 4.93 27.87
N LEU A 170 -10.86 5.57 28.64
CA LEU A 170 -9.95 4.98 29.62
C LEU A 170 -10.20 5.57 31.00
N SER A 171 -9.97 4.77 32.05
CA SER A 171 -10.03 5.27 33.43
C SER A 171 -8.89 6.26 33.69
N GLU A 172 -9.21 7.42 34.27
CA GLU A 172 -8.24 8.46 34.60
C GLU A 172 -8.27 8.79 36.10
N ILE A 173 -7.09 8.97 36.70
CA ILE A 173 -6.91 9.46 38.08
C ILE A 173 -6.02 10.70 38.04
N ASP A 174 -6.46 11.78 38.68
CA ASP A 174 -5.64 12.97 38.90
C ASP A 174 -4.97 12.88 40.28
N VAL A 175 -3.65 13.08 40.30
CA VAL A 175 -2.82 13.01 41.51
C VAL A 175 -2.03 14.30 41.66
N SER A 176 -1.97 14.84 42.89
CA SER A 176 -1.11 15.97 43.23
C SER A 176 -0.02 15.54 44.20
N SER A 177 1.22 15.57 43.73
CA SER A 177 2.42 15.26 44.51
C SER A 177 3.42 16.40 44.40
N ALA A 178 3.90 16.89 45.56
CA ALA A 178 4.78 18.06 45.60
C ALA A 178 6.05 17.87 44.76
N ASP A 179 6.60 16.65 44.76
CA ASP A 179 7.80 16.28 44.02
C ASP A 179 7.60 16.21 42.51
N TRP A 180 6.36 16.08 42.04
CA TRP A 180 6.05 15.77 40.64
C TRP A 180 5.20 16.83 39.92
N ASN A 181 4.53 17.71 40.65
CA ASN A 181 3.55 18.67 40.12
C ASN A 181 4.11 19.62 39.05
N ASN A 182 5.40 19.93 39.08
CA ASN A 182 6.03 20.86 38.14
C ASN A 182 6.50 20.21 36.83
N PHE A 183 6.35 18.89 36.68
CA PHE A 183 6.95 18.13 35.58
C PHE A 183 5.97 17.76 34.45
N ASN A 184 4.70 18.13 34.51
CA ASN A 184 3.66 17.80 33.50
C ASN A 184 3.72 16.32 33.08
N LEU A 185 3.59 15.42 34.05
CA LEU A 185 3.78 13.98 33.88
C LEU A 185 2.44 13.24 33.73
N GLU A 186 2.35 12.40 32.71
CA GLU A 186 1.24 11.46 32.51
C GLU A 186 1.79 10.03 32.56
N LEU A 187 1.25 9.20 33.44
CA LEU A 187 1.64 7.81 33.61
C LEU A 187 0.57 6.89 33.02
N LEU A 188 0.96 5.98 32.14
CA LEU A 188 0.09 4.92 31.62
C LEU A 188 0.40 3.63 32.37
N PHE A 189 -0.57 3.07 33.07
CA PHE A 189 -0.45 1.79 33.75
C PHE A 189 -1.26 0.72 33.03
N MET A 190 -0.62 -0.41 32.73
CA MET A 190 -1.28 -1.61 32.20
C MET A 190 -0.41 -2.86 32.36
N GLU A 191 -1.04 -4.03 32.33
CA GLU A 191 -0.34 -5.30 32.12
C GLU A 191 -0.07 -5.49 30.62
N THR A 192 1.12 -6.00 30.27
CA THR A 192 1.49 -6.22 28.87
C THR A 192 2.16 -7.56 28.65
N ILE A 193 2.02 -8.06 27.42
CA ILE A 193 2.72 -9.24 26.93
C ILE A 193 3.54 -8.78 25.73
N ILE A 194 4.86 -8.81 25.87
CA ILE A 194 5.77 -8.47 24.78
C ILE A 194 6.02 -9.75 23.96
N PRO A 195 5.64 -9.79 22.67
CA PRO A 195 5.91 -10.94 21.82
C PRO A 195 7.42 -11.06 21.58
N TYR A 196 7.94 -12.29 21.68
CA TYR A 196 9.33 -12.59 21.35
C TYR A 196 9.43 -12.85 19.85
N PRO A 197 10.21 -12.06 19.08
CA PRO A 197 10.38 -12.36 17.67
C PRO A 197 11.34 -13.53 17.45
N GLU A 198 11.10 -14.26 16.38
CA GLU A 198 12.02 -15.25 15.83
C GLU A 198 13.06 -14.53 14.98
N GLY A 199 14.26 -14.26 15.54
CA GLY A 199 15.41 -13.73 14.80
C GLY A 199 16.15 -12.61 15.51
N ASP A 200 17.49 -12.63 15.40
CA ASP A 200 18.39 -11.70 16.10
C ASP A 200 18.94 -10.59 15.18
N ASN A 201 18.10 -10.00 14.32
CA ASN A 201 18.50 -8.85 13.51
C ASN A 201 18.30 -7.53 14.27
N TYR A 202 19.20 -6.57 14.08
CA TYR A 202 19.17 -5.24 14.69
C TYR A 202 17.83 -4.50 14.44
N VAL A 203 17.26 -4.57 13.24
CA VAL A 203 15.95 -3.97 12.92
C VAL A 203 14.80 -4.65 13.69
N ALA A 204 14.90 -5.96 13.92
CA ALA A 204 13.93 -6.68 14.73
C ALA A 204 14.00 -6.23 16.19
N ARG A 205 15.20 -6.01 16.74
CA ARG A 205 15.39 -5.46 18.09
C ARG A 205 14.78 -4.06 18.24
N ILE A 206 15.01 -3.16 17.28
CA ILE A 206 14.39 -1.83 17.23
C ILE A 206 12.86 -1.92 17.27
N LYS A 207 12.28 -2.85 16.50
CA LYS A 207 10.82 -3.05 16.48
C LYS A 207 10.26 -3.44 17.85
N ILE A 208 10.96 -4.30 18.60
CA ILE A 208 10.54 -4.68 19.97
C ILE A 208 10.51 -3.44 20.88
N VAL A 209 11.54 -2.59 20.81
CA VAL A 209 11.57 -1.35 21.60
C VAL A 209 10.41 -0.43 21.22
N GLU A 210 10.15 -0.29 19.92
CA GLU A 210 9.01 0.49 19.43
C GLU A 210 7.67 -0.06 19.91
N ASP A 211 7.49 -1.38 19.93
CA ASP A 211 6.26 -2.03 20.41
C ASP A 211 6.06 -1.81 21.93
N VAL A 212 7.16 -1.74 22.71
CA VAL A 212 7.12 -1.39 24.13
C VAL A 212 6.78 0.07 24.36
N LEU A 213 7.29 0.98 23.53
CA LEU A 213 7.03 2.42 23.61
C LEU A 213 5.70 2.83 22.94
N VAL A 214 5.04 1.93 22.24
CA VAL A 214 3.71 2.12 21.65
C VAL A 214 2.78 1.00 22.14
N PRO A 215 2.48 0.96 23.45
CA PRO A 215 1.54 -0.03 23.98
C PRO A 215 0.19 0.09 23.29
N THR A 216 -0.46 -1.07 23.11
CA THR A 216 -1.80 -1.14 22.53
C THR A 216 -2.80 -1.42 23.63
N VAL A 217 -3.78 -0.53 23.75
CA VAL A 217 -4.80 -0.57 24.78
C VAL A 217 -6.13 -0.97 24.16
N ASP A 218 -6.73 -2.04 24.68
CA ASP A 218 -8.03 -2.50 24.22
C ASP A 218 -9.15 -1.68 24.87
N ILE A 219 -9.85 -0.92 24.05
CA ILE A 219 -10.95 -0.07 24.49
C ILE A 219 -12.28 -0.76 24.16
N ALA A 220 -13.17 -0.88 25.13
CA ALA A 220 -14.52 -1.42 24.90
C ALA A 220 -15.33 -0.44 24.02
N SER A 221 -15.66 -0.84 22.80
CA SER A 221 -16.42 -0.03 21.83
C SER A 221 -17.90 -0.39 21.79
N ALA A 222 -18.26 -1.65 22.05
CA ALA A 222 -19.63 -2.16 22.17
C ALA A 222 -19.64 -3.42 23.06
N GLU A 223 -20.81 -3.93 23.42
CA GLU A 223 -20.96 -5.18 24.17
C GLU A 223 -20.21 -6.31 23.42
N ASN A 224 -19.16 -6.86 24.04
CA ASN A 224 -18.21 -7.85 23.49
C ASN A 224 -17.32 -7.42 22.30
N ARG A 225 -17.13 -6.13 22.02
CA ARG A 225 -16.18 -5.67 21.00
C ARG A 225 -15.16 -4.69 21.58
N SER A 226 -13.89 -5.09 21.60
CA SER A 226 -12.76 -4.20 21.88
C SER A 226 -12.17 -3.63 20.58
N THR A 227 -11.79 -2.36 20.61
CA THR A 227 -10.99 -1.70 19.57
C THR A 227 -9.60 -1.45 20.14
N PRO A 228 -8.54 -2.03 19.55
CA PRO A 228 -7.18 -1.75 19.98
C PRO A 228 -6.81 -0.32 19.59
N VAL A 229 -6.28 0.44 20.55
CA VAL A 229 -5.82 1.81 20.35
C VAL A 229 -4.37 1.92 20.81
N THR A 230 -3.49 2.42 19.94
CA THR A 230 -2.09 2.64 20.27
C THR A 230 -1.92 3.89 21.13
N THR A 231 -1.19 3.78 22.24
CA THR A 231 -0.94 4.86 23.19
C THR A 231 0.57 5.13 23.30
N PRO A 232 1.16 5.88 22.35
CA PRO A 232 2.60 6.11 22.35
C PRO A 232 3.07 6.86 23.61
N VAL A 233 4.20 6.41 24.16
CA VAL A 233 4.87 6.99 25.33
C VAL A 233 6.30 7.39 25.01
N HIS A 234 6.88 8.26 25.84
CA HIS A 234 8.27 8.70 25.70
C HIS A 234 9.22 7.69 26.35
N ARG A 235 8.80 7.09 27.47
CA ARG A 235 9.59 6.15 28.25
C ARG A 235 8.72 5.03 28.78
N ALA A 236 9.31 3.87 29.07
CA ALA A 236 8.61 2.73 29.64
C ALA A 236 9.40 2.11 30.79
N LEU A 237 8.73 1.85 31.91
CA LEU A 237 9.23 1.08 33.05
C LEU A 237 8.57 -0.30 33.02
N LEU A 238 9.38 -1.32 32.76
CA LEU A 238 8.95 -2.71 32.69
C LEU A 238 9.17 -3.38 34.04
N ILE A 239 8.10 -3.91 34.63
CA ILE A 239 8.11 -4.43 36.00
C ILE A 239 7.84 -5.93 35.99
N GLY A 240 8.82 -6.72 36.45
CA GLY A 240 8.69 -8.14 36.69
C GLY A 240 8.49 -8.47 38.17
N ASP A 241 7.83 -9.59 38.45
CA ASP A 241 7.70 -10.13 39.80
C ASP A 241 8.45 -11.47 39.95
N GLY A 242 9.33 -11.53 40.96
CA GLY A 242 10.11 -12.73 41.29
C GLY A 242 11.02 -13.22 40.17
N MET A 243 11.41 -14.50 40.27
CA MET A 243 12.30 -15.15 39.29
C MET A 243 11.66 -15.29 37.90
N LYS A 244 10.34 -15.44 37.81
CA LYS A 244 9.63 -15.49 36.52
C LYS A 244 9.70 -14.14 35.80
N GLY A 245 9.50 -13.05 36.54
CA GLY A 245 9.70 -11.69 36.04
C GLY A 245 11.14 -11.44 35.59
N ALA A 246 12.13 -11.93 36.34
CA ALA A 246 13.55 -11.85 35.96
C ALA A 246 13.83 -12.54 34.63
N VAL A 247 13.34 -13.77 34.43
CA VAL A 247 13.52 -14.50 33.16
C VAL A 247 12.88 -13.75 31.99
N ASN A 248 11.68 -13.21 32.17
CA ASN A 248 11.01 -12.41 31.14
C ASN A 248 11.78 -11.11 30.82
N ALA A 249 12.31 -10.44 31.84
CA ALA A 249 13.11 -9.22 31.66
C ALA A 249 14.42 -9.49 30.89
N THR A 250 15.11 -10.60 31.16
CA THR A 250 16.37 -10.97 30.49
C THR A 250 16.18 -11.37 29.02
N ARG A 251 15.01 -11.92 28.67
CA ARG A 251 14.73 -12.37 27.29
C ARG A 251 14.53 -11.22 26.30
N LEU A 252 14.35 -10.00 26.78
CA LEU A 252 14.11 -8.84 25.94
C LEU A 252 15.45 -8.28 25.43
N PRO A 253 15.73 -8.32 24.12
CA PRO A 253 17.02 -7.93 23.54
C PRO A 253 17.06 -6.40 23.38
N PHE A 254 16.87 -5.66 24.47
CA PHE A 254 16.99 -4.21 24.44
C PHE A 254 18.44 -3.84 24.16
N LEU A 255 18.60 -2.95 23.18
CA LEU A 255 19.83 -2.23 22.93
C LEU A 255 20.14 -1.33 24.14
N GLU A 256 21.31 -0.72 24.19
CA GLU A 256 21.82 0.17 25.25
C GLU A 256 20.96 1.44 25.54
N GLU A 257 19.66 1.41 25.25
CA GLU A 257 18.66 2.45 25.54
C GLU A 257 18.12 2.36 26.98
N GLU A 258 19.00 2.25 27.98
CA GLU A 258 18.61 2.30 29.41
C GLU A 258 17.86 3.61 29.74
N GLU A 259 18.05 4.65 28.94
CA GLU A 259 17.40 5.95 29.11
C GLU A 259 15.91 5.94 28.76
N ALA A 260 15.47 5.18 27.75
CA ALA A 260 14.07 5.16 27.29
C ALA A 260 13.26 4.02 27.92
N VAL A 261 13.88 2.85 28.07
CA VAL A 261 13.23 1.67 28.66
C VAL A 261 14.03 1.17 29.86
N MET A 262 13.43 1.20 31.04
CA MET A 262 14.01 0.63 32.26
C MET A 262 13.34 -0.69 32.60
N ARG A 263 14.13 -1.69 32.98
CA ARG A 263 13.64 -2.98 33.50
C ARG A 263 13.86 -3.02 35.01
N ALA A 264 12.82 -3.31 35.76
CA ALA A 264 12.86 -3.48 37.21
C ALA A 264 12.20 -4.80 37.61
N VAL A 265 12.78 -5.53 38.55
CA VAL A 265 12.24 -6.82 39.01
C VAL A 265 12.17 -6.85 40.53
N ASN A 266 10.99 -7.18 41.06
CA ASN A 266 10.78 -7.34 42.49
C ASN A 266 11.43 -8.64 42.99
N LEU A 267 12.54 -8.52 43.72
CA LEU A 267 13.27 -9.62 44.35
C LEU A 267 13.51 -9.26 45.82
N LYS A 268 12.87 -10.01 46.72
CA LYS A 268 12.94 -9.74 48.16
C LYS A 268 14.35 -10.04 48.71
N GLY A 269 14.97 -9.06 49.34
CA GLY A 269 16.23 -9.24 50.09
C GLY A 269 17.48 -9.49 49.24
N ILE A 270 17.47 -9.14 47.94
CA ILE A 270 18.63 -9.26 47.06
C ILE A 270 19.13 -7.86 46.68
N ASP A 271 20.33 -7.52 47.14
CA ASP A 271 21.01 -6.28 46.77
C ASP A 271 21.74 -6.41 45.41
N ARG A 272 21.79 -5.29 44.67
CA ARG A 272 22.47 -5.18 43.37
C ARG A 272 23.96 -5.55 43.43
N THR A 273 24.62 -5.32 44.57
CA THR A 273 26.04 -5.66 44.77
C THR A 273 26.31 -7.16 44.74
N GLN A 274 25.27 -7.99 44.87
CA GLN A 274 25.37 -9.45 44.89
C GLN A 274 24.98 -10.07 43.53
N PHE A 275 24.41 -9.30 42.60
CA PHE A 275 23.82 -9.82 41.36
C PHE A 275 23.93 -8.82 40.20
N GLU A 276 24.86 -9.07 39.28
CA GLU A 276 25.00 -8.30 38.04
C GLU A 276 24.00 -8.83 36.98
N ALA A 277 22.96 -8.05 36.71
CA ALA A 277 21.87 -8.43 35.81
C ALA A 277 21.47 -7.27 34.88
N PRO A 278 20.88 -7.56 33.71
CA PRO A 278 20.43 -6.53 32.77
C PRO A 278 19.17 -5.76 33.22
N PHE A 279 18.81 -5.85 34.51
CA PHE A 279 17.64 -5.20 35.10
C PHE A 279 17.95 -4.73 36.52
N GLU A 280 17.21 -3.72 36.98
CA GLU A 280 17.27 -3.23 38.36
C GLU A 280 16.52 -4.17 39.30
N THR A 281 17.12 -4.53 40.43
CA THR A 281 16.43 -5.25 41.50
C THR A 281 15.74 -4.27 42.43
N ILE A 282 14.49 -4.54 42.80
CA ILE A 282 13.74 -3.71 43.76
C ILE A 282 13.17 -4.58 44.88
N ASP A 283 13.15 -4.05 46.11
CA ASP A 283 12.46 -4.68 47.24
C ASP A 283 11.24 -3.85 47.65
N LEU A 284 10.11 -4.20 47.04
CA LEU A 284 8.84 -3.52 47.27
C LEU A 284 8.39 -3.58 48.74
N ALA A 285 8.67 -4.69 49.43
CA ALA A 285 8.21 -4.88 50.80
C ALA A 285 8.96 -3.98 51.78
N SER A 286 10.26 -3.80 51.56
CA SER A 286 11.09 -2.88 52.35
C SER A 286 10.70 -1.42 52.13
N ALA A 287 10.45 -1.01 50.87
CA ALA A 287 10.00 0.34 50.54
C ALA A 287 8.66 0.69 51.20
N ASP A 288 7.68 -0.21 51.11
CA ASP A 288 6.34 -0.01 51.68
C ASP A 288 6.38 0.02 53.23
N LYS A 289 7.21 -0.83 53.84
CA LYS A 289 7.44 -0.80 55.29
C LYS A 289 8.09 0.51 55.74
N GLY A 290 9.06 1.02 54.99
CA GLY A 290 9.65 2.32 55.27
C GLY A 290 8.59 3.42 55.23
N MET A 291 7.82 3.48 54.14
CA MET A 291 6.79 4.50 53.90
C MET A 291 5.73 4.51 55.03
N THR A 292 5.24 3.32 55.41
CA THR A 292 4.25 3.18 56.49
C THR A 292 4.80 3.60 57.86
N LEU A 293 6.05 3.27 58.17
CA LEU A 293 6.70 3.71 59.41
C LEU A 293 6.87 5.24 59.47
N PHE A 294 7.19 5.87 58.33
CA PHE A 294 7.34 7.32 58.26
C PHE A 294 6.01 8.04 58.50
N ARG A 295 4.92 7.55 57.89
CA ARG A 295 3.56 8.07 58.10
C ARG A 295 3.08 7.93 59.55
N GLN A 296 3.48 6.88 60.25
CA GLN A 296 3.15 6.71 61.67
C GLN A 296 3.83 7.77 62.55
N SER A 297 5.07 8.13 62.24
CA SER A 297 5.78 9.19 62.94
C SER A 297 7.00 9.67 62.16
N THR A 298 7.16 10.99 62.06
CA THR A 298 8.38 11.63 61.52
C THR A 298 9.65 11.27 62.29
N ARG A 299 9.54 10.75 63.52
CA ARG A 299 10.69 10.22 64.29
C ARG A 299 11.33 8.99 63.65
N ASN A 300 10.59 8.28 62.80
CA ASN A 300 11.07 7.11 62.07
C ASN A 300 11.82 7.47 60.77
N ALA A 301 12.13 8.76 60.54
CA ALA A 301 12.83 9.24 59.34
C ALA A 301 14.11 8.47 59.02
N MET A 302 14.93 8.13 60.02
CA MET A 302 16.17 7.39 59.80
C MET A 302 15.91 5.96 59.31
N GLU A 303 14.91 5.27 59.87
CA GLU A 303 14.55 3.91 59.42
C GLU A 303 13.88 3.95 58.03
N TYR A 304 13.08 4.97 57.74
CA TYR A 304 12.54 5.21 56.40
C TYR A 304 13.66 5.35 55.38
N GLU A 305 14.61 6.25 55.61
CA GLU A 305 15.72 6.51 54.67
C GLU A 305 16.56 5.25 54.43
N ARG A 306 16.82 4.49 55.50
CA ARG A 306 17.55 3.22 55.43
C ARG A 306 16.80 2.19 54.57
N LEU A 307 15.50 1.99 54.82
CA LEU A 307 14.67 1.03 54.09
C LEU A 307 14.42 1.45 52.64
N TRP A 308 14.22 2.75 52.41
CA TRP A 308 14.04 3.32 51.07
C TRP A 308 15.31 3.14 50.23
N THR A 309 16.48 3.46 50.79
CA THR A 309 17.76 3.26 50.10
C THR A 309 18.05 1.79 49.85
N SER A 310 17.84 0.90 50.84
CA SER A 310 18.07 -0.54 50.67
C SER A 310 17.07 -1.20 49.71
N SER A 311 15.94 -0.57 49.43
CA SER A 311 14.96 -1.10 48.47
C SER A 311 15.30 -0.84 47.00
N ASN A 312 16.38 -0.07 46.74
CA ASN A 312 16.80 0.41 45.42
C ASN A 312 15.73 1.25 44.65
N PHE A 313 14.66 1.65 45.33
CA PHE A 313 13.63 2.53 44.77
C PHE A 313 14.15 3.93 44.35
N PRO A 314 15.17 4.53 45.02
CA PRO A 314 15.80 5.76 44.54
C PRO A 314 16.32 5.70 43.11
N ALA A 315 16.74 4.52 42.61
CA ALA A 315 17.18 4.36 41.23
C ALA A 315 16.03 4.60 40.24
N LEU A 316 14.82 4.11 40.55
CA LEU A 316 13.62 4.34 39.72
C LEU A 316 13.22 5.81 39.73
N VAL A 317 13.25 6.46 40.89
CA VAL A 317 12.93 7.89 41.02
C VAL A 317 13.94 8.75 40.26
N THR A 318 15.23 8.44 40.39
CA THR A 318 16.32 9.16 39.69
C THR A 318 16.20 8.97 38.19
N TRP A 319 15.94 7.76 37.71
CA TRP A 319 15.70 7.49 36.30
C TRP A 319 14.48 8.25 35.81
N LEU A 320 13.35 8.25 36.53
CA LEU A 320 12.16 8.97 36.11
C LEU A 320 12.43 10.49 36.04
N LYS A 321 13.07 11.05 37.08
CA LYS A 321 13.46 12.46 37.15
C LYS A 321 14.38 12.87 36.00
N SER A 322 15.37 12.07 35.62
CA SER A 322 16.32 12.43 34.56
C SER A 322 15.67 12.70 33.20
N GLY A 323 14.50 12.11 32.92
CA GLY A 323 13.77 12.35 31.68
C GLY A 323 12.85 13.56 31.71
N VAL A 324 12.46 14.04 32.90
CA VAL A 324 11.48 15.13 33.08
C VAL A 324 12.09 16.42 33.59
N THR A 325 13.27 16.37 34.22
CA THR A 325 13.99 17.57 34.68
C THR A 325 14.58 18.31 33.49
N ALA A 326 14.17 19.56 33.30
CA ALA A 326 14.69 20.48 32.30
C ALA A 326 14.95 21.84 32.95
N SER A 327 15.96 22.55 32.46
CA SER A 327 16.16 23.96 32.79
C SER A 327 15.09 24.81 32.10
N GLU A 328 14.83 26.01 32.63
CA GLU A 328 13.94 26.97 31.97
C GLU A 328 14.37 27.17 30.51
N ASP A 329 13.40 27.13 29.59
CA ASP A 329 13.57 27.22 28.12
C ASP A 329 14.29 26.05 27.41
N THR A 330 14.58 24.93 28.09
CA THR A 330 15.17 23.73 27.46
C THR A 330 14.14 22.63 27.22
N THR A 331 14.30 21.89 26.12
CA THR A 331 13.40 20.78 25.79
C THR A 331 13.63 19.62 26.75
N LYS A 332 12.57 19.03 27.30
CA LYS A 332 12.71 17.87 28.19
C LYS A 332 13.53 16.74 27.56
N PRO A 333 14.47 16.11 28.29
CA PRO A 333 15.33 15.05 27.77
C PRO A 333 14.55 13.87 27.15
N ALA A 334 13.41 13.49 27.73
CA ALA A 334 12.57 12.41 27.19
C ALA A 334 12.06 12.69 25.76
N VAL A 335 11.74 13.95 25.44
CA VAL A 335 11.29 14.34 24.09
C VAL A 335 12.45 14.32 23.11
N ARG A 336 13.62 14.83 23.53
CA ARG A 336 14.85 14.81 22.72
C ARG A 336 15.25 13.37 22.37
N ARG A 337 15.25 12.47 23.36
CA ARG A 337 15.60 11.07 23.17
C ARG A 337 14.61 10.32 22.29
N LEU A 338 13.31 10.61 22.41
CA LEU A 338 12.29 10.07 21.50
C LEU A 338 12.61 10.42 20.04
N ILE A 339 12.93 11.69 19.77
CA ILE A 339 13.27 12.14 18.42
C ILE A 339 14.54 11.45 17.93
N GLN A 340 15.59 11.40 18.75
CA GLN A 340 16.83 10.72 18.42
C GLN A 340 16.59 9.23 18.06
N SER A 341 15.83 8.51 18.86
CA SER A 341 15.49 7.10 18.63
C SER A 341 14.69 6.91 17.33
N ILE A 342 13.82 7.85 16.96
CA ILE A 342 13.11 7.83 15.66
C ILE A 342 14.10 8.02 14.51
N LEU A 343 15.05 8.95 14.63
CA LEU A 343 16.06 9.18 13.59
C LEU A 343 16.98 7.97 13.40
N GLU A 344 17.42 7.36 14.51
CA GLU A 344 18.22 6.12 14.53
C GLU A 344 17.46 4.95 13.88
N SER A 345 16.15 4.80 14.18
CA SER A 345 15.33 3.72 13.61
C SER A 345 15.09 3.89 12.11
N VAL A 346 14.83 5.12 11.65
CA VAL A 346 14.67 5.44 10.23
C VAL A 346 15.98 5.20 9.49
N TRP A 347 17.12 5.59 10.05
CA TRP A 347 18.44 5.35 9.47
C TRP A 347 18.73 3.85 9.31
N ALA A 348 18.46 3.06 10.35
CA ALA A 348 18.65 1.62 10.35
C ALA A 348 17.79 0.93 9.27
N ARG A 349 16.51 1.33 9.15
CA ARG A 349 15.59 0.82 8.10
C ARG A 349 16.05 1.20 6.70
N CYS A 350 16.53 2.43 6.50
CA CYS A 350 17.09 2.86 5.22
C CYS A 350 18.33 2.04 4.82
N LYS A 351 19.15 1.61 5.80
CA LYS A 351 20.32 0.77 5.55
C LYS A 351 19.90 -0.65 5.16
N GLU A 352 18.93 -1.22 5.86
CA GLU A 352 18.38 -2.56 5.59
C GLU A 352 17.71 -2.64 4.22
N GLU A 353 16.86 -1.66 3.88
CA GLU A 353 16.18 -1.61 2.58
C GLU A 353 17.20 -1.54 1.43
N ASN A 354 18.24 -0.73 1.58
CA ASN A 354 19.33 -0.67 0.61
C ASN A 354 20.10 -1.99 0.50
N HIS A 355 20.31 -2.68 1.62
CA HIS A 355 20.97 -3.98 1.62
C HIS A 355 20.13 -5.05 0.93
N ASN A 356 18.82 -5.09 1.17
CA ASN A 356 17.89 -5.99 0.51
C ASN A 356 17.80 -5.71 -0.99
N LYS A 357 17.75 -4.44 -1.39
CA LYS A 357 17.83 -4.06 -2.80
C LYS A 357 19.14 -4.48 -3.47
N ILE A 358 20.29 -4.28 -2.82
CA ILE A 358 21.58 -4.73 -3.36
C ILE A 358 21.58 -6.25 -3.54
N LYS A 359 21.04 -7.01 -2.57
CA LYS A 359 20.86 -8.46 -2.70
C LYS A 359 19.97 -8.82 -3.87
N ASP A 360 18.83 -8.15 -4.02
CA ASP A 360 17.89 -8.40 -5.12
C ASP A 360 18.52 -8.09 -6.48
N ILE A 361 19.25 -6.98 -6.60
CA ILE A 361 20.02 -6.65 -7.81
C ILE A 361 21.05 -7.75 -8.09
N HIS A 362 21.76 -8.24 -7.07
CA HIS A 362 22.76 -9.29 -7.24
C HIS A 362 22.13 -10.63 -7.65
N ILE A 363 20.99 -10.99 -7.05
CA ILE A 363 20.22 -12.20 -7.37
C ILE A 363 19.69 -12.10 -8.81
N LYS A 364 19.07 -10.97 -9.19
CA LYS A 364 18.59 -10.72 -10.55
C LYS A 364 19.75 -10.77 -11.55
N ALA A 365 20.89 -10.15 -11.24
CA ALA A 365 22.07 -10.18 -12.10
C ALA A 365 22.65 -11.60 -12.26
N TYR A 366 22.69 -12.37 -11.18
CA TYR A 366 23.11 -13.77 -11.21
C TYR A 366 22.18 -14.64 -12.06
N GLN A 367 20.85 -14.51 -11.86
CA GLN A 367 19.85 -15.22 -12.65
C GLN A 367 19.94 -14.84 -14.13
N LYS A 368 20.11 -13.55 -14.45
CA LYS A 368 20.33 -13.07 -15.81
C LYS A 368 21.58 -13.70 -16.44
N LYS A 369 22.71 -13.67 -15.73
CA LYS A 369 23.96 -14.28 -16.22
C LYS A 369 23.78 -15.77 -16.48
N LYS A 370 23.04 -16.48 -15.62
CA LYS A 370 22.72 -17.89 -15.78
C LYS A 370 21.86 -18.16 -17.02
N LEU A 371 20.86 -17.33 -17.29
CA LEU A 371 20.00 -17.45 -18.48
C LEU A 371 20.79 -17.17 -19.76
N ALA A 372 21.56 -16.08 -19.81
CA ALA A 372 22.37 -15.72 -20.97
C ALA A 372 23.45 -16.77 -21.30
N LEU A 373 23.98 -17.46 -20.29
CA LEU A 373 24.99 -18.51 -20.43
C LEU A 373 24.40 -19.90 -20.74
N SER A 374 23.09 -20.05 -20.92
CA SER A 374 22.48 -21.34 -21.20
C SER A 374 22.53 -21.66 -22.71
N PRO A 375 23.48 -22.51 -23.18
CA PRO A 375 23.62 -22.78 -24.61
C PRO A 375 22.37 -23.46 -25.18
N ASN A 376 21.74 -24.35 -24.40
CA ASN A 376 20.56 -25.11 -24.83
C ASN A 376 19.35 -24.22 -25.14
N LEU A 377 19.16 -23.09 -24.44
CA LEU A 377 18.03 -22.19 -24.67
C LEU A 377 18.28 -21.30 -25.90
N ASN A 378 19.50 -20.82 -26.09
CA ASN A 378 19.87 -20.07 -27.29
C ASN A 378 19.84 -20.96 -28.54
N GLU A 379 20.32 -22.19 -28.44
CA GLU A 379 20.20 -23.20 -29.49
C GLU A 379 18.73 -23.50 -29.78
N GLY A 380 17.91 -23.72 -28.74
CA GLY A 380 16.46 -23.91 -28.87
C GLY A 380 15.77 -22.76 -29.62
N LEU A 381 16.13 -21.51 -29.33
CA LEU A 381 15.58 -20.34 -30.03
C LEU A 381 15.96 -20.35 -31.51
N SER A 382 17.23 -20.65 -31.83
CA SER A 382 17.69 -20.72 -33.22
C SER A 382 17.01 -21.84 -34.02
N VAL A 383 16.81 -23.01 -33.40
CA VAL A 383 16.11 -24.15 -34.00
C VAL A 383 14.65 -23.82 -34.23
N TRP A 384 13.99 -23.20 -33.25
CA TRP A 384 12.62 -22.73 -33.41
C TRP A 384 12.49 -21.69 -34.54
N ALA A 385 13.37 -20.69 -34.58
CA ALA A 385 13.32 -19.64 -35.60
C ALA A 385 13.49 -20.22 -37.01
N GLN A 386 14.40 -21.18 -37.17
CA GLN A 386 14.59 -21.88 -38.43
C GLN A 386 13.32 -22.66 -38.83
N LYS A 387 12.75 -23.44 -37.90
CA LYS A 387 11.51 -24.21 -38.14
C LYS A 387 10.32 -23.31 -38.47
N ALA A 388 10.18 -22.18 -37.78
CA ALA A 388 9.10 -21.24 -38.02
C ALA A 388 9.20 -20.59 -39.41
N HIS A 389 10.43 -20.28 -39.86
CA HIS A 389 10.65 -19.78 -41.22
C HIS A 389 10.38 -20.85 -42.28
N THR A 390 10.76 -22.11 -42.05
CA THR A 390 10.45 -23.20 -42.98
C THR A 390 8.95 -23.50 -43.02
N GLU A 391 8.27 -23.54 -41.87
CA GLU A 391 6.81 -23.74 -41.81
C GLU A 391 6.08 -22.62 -42.55
N LEU A 392 6.48 -21.35 -42.34
CA LEU A 392 5.87 -20.22 -43.04
C LEU A 392 5.96 -20.40 -44.56
N GLN A 393 7.12 -20.81 -45.06
CA GLN A 393 7.33 -21.00 -46.48
C GLN A 393 6.52 -22.19 -47.01
N ASP A 394 6.69 -23.37 -46.41
CA ASP A 394 6.09 -24.61 -46.88
C ASP A 394 4.56 -24.58 -46.79
N GLU A 395 4.01 -24.14 -45.65
CA GLU A 395 2.55 -24.11 -45.45
C GLU A 395 1.86 -23.04 -46.30
N LEU A 396 2.50 -21.88 -46.53
CA LEU A 396 1.95 -20.88 -47.44
C LEU A 396 2.07 -21.31 -48.90
N ASP A 397 3.18 -21.94 -49.29
CA ASP A 397 3.33 -22.45 -50.65
C ASP A 397 2.30 -23.56 -50.93
N LEU A 398 2.04 -24.46 -49.98
CA LEU A 398 0.95 -25.44 -50.07
C LEU A 398 -0.43 -24.77 -50.10
N ALA A 399 -0.65 -23.71 -49.31
CA ALA A 399 -1.91 -22.99 -49.28
C ALA A 399 -2.22 -22.29 -50.62
N PHE A 400 -1.23 -21.62 -51.20
CA PHE A 400 -1.37 -20.88 -52.46
C PHE A 400 -1.30 -21.77 -53.70
N THR A 401 -0.64 -22.93 -53.65
CA THR A 401 -0.71 -23.93 -54.75
C THR A 401 -1.95 -24.85 -54.63
N GLY A 402 -2.62 -24.83 -53.48
CA GLY A 402 -3.75 -25.68 -53.16
C GLY A 402 -5.01 -25.41 -53.98
N GLU A 403 -5.89 -26.40 -54.03
CA GLU A 403 -7.12 -26.32 -54.82
C GLU A 403 -8.06 -25.20 -54.38
N ARG A 404 -8.05 -24.86 -53.08
CA ARG A 404 -8.90 -23.82 -52.49
C ARG A 404 -8.51 -22.41 -52.98
N TRP A 405 -7.21 -22.14 -53.14
CA TRP A 405 -6.74 -20.89 -53.73
C TRP A 405 -7.00 -20.83 -55.24
N ARG A 406 -6.85 -21.97 -55.94
CA ARG A 406 -7.21 -22.07 -57.36
C ARG A 406 -8.71 -21.86 -57.61
N LYS A 407 -9.58 -22.21 -56.65
CA LYS A 407 -11.03 -21.95 -56.67
C LYS A 407 -11.41 -20.46 -56.56
N LEU A 408 -10.43 -19.59 -56.28
CA LEU A 408 -10.58 -18.14 -56.36
C LEU A 408 -10.17 -17.62 -57.74
N GLY A 409 -10.39 -18.41 -58.81
CA GLY A 409 -10.12 -17.99 -60.18
C GLY A 409 -11.05 -16.85 -60.61
N TRP A 410 -10.58 -15.98 -61.50
CA TRP A 410 -11.31 -14.77 -61.93
C TRP A 410 -12.73 -15.06 -62.45
N TRP A 411 -12.95 -16.20 -63.12
CA TRP A 411 -14.25 -16.58 -63.66
C TRP A 411 -15.22 -17.11 -62.59
N GLN A 412 -14.71 -17.64 -61.47
CA GLN A 412 -15.52 -18.15 -60.36
C GLN A 412 -16.07 -17.04 -59.49
N LEU A 413 -15.46 -15.84 -59.52
CA LEU A 413 -15.94 -14.67 -58.81
C LEU A 413 -17.40 -14.37 -59.16
N PHE A 414 -17.81 -14.44 -60.42
CA PHE A 414 -19.19 -14.14 -60.81
C PHE A 414 -20.25 -14.98 -60.11
N TRP A 415 -19.89 -16.20 -59.68
CA TRP A 415 -20.79 -17.12 -59.00
C TRP A 415 -20.59 -17.16 -57.48
N ARG A 416 -19.40 -16.80 -57.00
CA ARG A 416 -18.95 -17.05 -55.62
C ARG A 416 -18.09 -15.91 -55.07
N VAL A 417 -18.51 -14.65 -55.24
CA VAL A 417 -17.76 -13.52 -54.64
C VAL A 417 -17.73 -13.62 -53.11
N ASP A 418 -18.80 -14.12 -52.50
CA ASP A 418 -18.92 -14.17 -51.04
C ASP A 418 -18.09 -15.30 -50.39
N ASP A 419 -17.66 -16.30 -51.18
CA ASP A 419 -16.77 -17.38 -50.70
C ASP A 419 -15.32 -16.89 -50.49
N VAL A 420 -14.94 -15.72 -51.02
CA VAL A 420 -13.56 -15.19 -50.95
C VAL A 420 -13.10 -15.10 -49.50
N ALA A 421 -13.86 -14.41 -48.64
CA ALA A 421 -13.46 -14.24 -47.25
C ALA A 421 -13.49 -15.55 -46.45
N MET A 422 -14.44 -16.43 -46.74
CA MET A 422 -14.51 -17.75 -46.09
C MET A 422 -13.27 -18.58 -46.41
N LEU A 423 -12.91 -18.70 -47.69
CA LEU A 423 -11.78 -19.52 -48.14
C LEU A 423 -10.44 -18.96 -47.67
N THR A 424 -10.24 -17.64 -47.73
CA THR A 424 -8.98 -17.03 -47.25
C THR A 424 -8.86 -17.09 -45.73
N ASN A 425 -9.97 -16.96 -45.00
CA ASN A 425 -9.97 -17.07 -43.54
C ASN A 425 -9.70 -18.50 -43.09
N GLU A 426 -10.33 -19.49 -43.73
CA GLU A 426 -10.06 -20.90 -43.46
C GLU A 426 -8.58 -21.23 -43.75
N MET A 427 -8.06 -20.77 -44.88
CA MET A 427 -6.66 -20.95 -45.28
C MET A 427 -5.69 -20.37 -44.25
N LEU A 428 -5.88 -19.11 -43.83
CA LEU A 428 -5.03 -18.49 -42.81
C LEU A 428 -5.17 -19.17 -41.44
N SER A 429 -6.38 -19.56 -41.04
CA SER A 429 -6.61 -20.21 -39.75
C SER A 429 -5.93 -21.58 -39.63
N GLN A 430 -5.83 -22.33 -40.74
CA GLN A 430 -5.28 -23.69 -40.75
C GLN A 430 -3.78 -23.71 -41.04
N ARG A 431 -3.26 -22.78 -41.84
CA ARG A 431 -1.90 -22.85 -42.42
C ARG A 431 -0.96 -21.76 -41.93
N PHE A 432 -1.44 -20.69 -41.30
CA PHE A 432 -0.58 -19.60 -40.85
C PHE A 432 0.05 -19.89 -39.47
N LEU A 433 1.23 -20.50 -39.49
CA LEU A 433 2.11 -20.74 -38.32
C LEU A 433 1.45 -21.41 -37.09
N PRO A 434 0.61 -22.45 -37.23
CA PRO A 434 0.03 -23.12 -36.07
C PRO A 434 1.07 -23.89 -35.24
N THR A 435 2.08 -24.49 -35.87
CA THR A 435 3.08 -25.34 -35.20
C THR A 435 4.13 -24.49 -34.51
N ALA A 436 4.65 -23.47 -35.20
CA ALA A 436 5.61 -22.51 -34.65
C ALA A 436 5.05 -21.77 -33.43
N GLU A 437 3.74 -21.47 -33.40
CA GLU A 437 3.10 -20.87 -32.23
C GLU A 437 3.12 -21.84 -31.03
N GLN A 438 2.86 -23.13 -31.23
CA GLN A 438 2.91 -24.15 -30.17
C GLN A 438 4.35 -24.40 -29.68
N GLU A 439 5.31 -24.50 -30.61
CA GLU A 439 6.73 -24.66 -30.25
C GLU A 439 7.26 -23.41 -29.52
N LEU A 440 6.80 -22.22 -29.87
CA LEU A 440 7.14 -20.98 -29.16
C LEU A 440 6.63 -21.02 -27.72
N VAL A 441 5.39 -21.46 -27.49
CA VAL A 441 4.83 -21.65 -26.15
C VAL A 441 5.68 -22.63 -25.35
N TYR A 442 6.07 -23.76 -25.96
CA TYR A 442 6.93 -24.75 -25.30
C TYR A 442 8.30 -24.17 -24.93
N LEU A 443 8.95 -23.45 -25.83
CA LEU A 443 10.24 -22.79 -25.60
C LEU A 443 10.16 -21.75 -24.47
N THR A 444 9.11 -20.93 -24.46
CA THR A 444 8.90 -19.97 -23.36
C THR A 444 8.66 -20.65 -22.01
N GLY A 445 8.09 -21.86 -22.01
CA GLY A 445 7.97 -22.71 -20.83
C GLY A 445 9.32 -23.18 -20.29
N GLN A 446 10.22 -23.63 -21.18
CA GLN A 446 11.59 -24.01 -20.78
C GLN A 446 12.38 -22.83 -20.22
N ILE A 447 12.21 -21.63 -20.79
CA ILE A 447 12.82 -20.39 -20.28
C ILE A 447 12.28 -20.08 -18.88
N ALA A 448 10.96 -20.20 -18.67
CA ALA A 448 10.35 -19.97 -17.36
C ALA A 448 10.84 -20.97 -16.30
N GLU A 449 11.02 -22.24 -16.66
CA GLU A 449 11.59 -23.26 -15.78
C GLU A 449 13.04 -22.94 -15.41
N ALA A 450 13.86 -22.58 -16.39
CA ALA A 450 15.26 -22.20 -16.18
C ALA A 450 15.40 -20.94 -15.30
N ALA A 451 14.49 -19.99 -15.47
CA ALA A 451 14.44 -18.74 -14.72
C ALA A 451 13.81 -18.88 -13.33
N LYS A 452 13.09 -19.98 -13.06
CA LYS A 452 12.24 -20.16 -11.87
C LYS A 452 11.24 -19.01 -11.63
N ASN A 453 10.87 -18.29 -12.69
CA ASN A 453 9.94 -17.17 -12.64
C ASN A 453 9.27 -16.97 -14.02
N THR A 454 8.04 -16.44 -14.02
CA THR A 454 7.33 -16.10 -15.26
C THR A 454 7.93 -14.84 -15.86
N GLN A 455 8.41 -14.94 -17.10
CA GLN A 455 8.98 -13.81 -17.83
C GLN A 455 7.89 -13.00 -18.53
N GLN A 456 8.08 -11.68 -18.61
CA GLN A 456 7.22 -10.80 -19.38
C GLN A 456 7.86 -10.52 -20.74
N TYR A 457 7.15 -10.85 -21.81
CA TYR A 457 7.62 -10.65 -23.18
C TYR A 457 7.06 -9.35 -23.77
N PRO A 458 7.84 -8.60 -24.56
CA PRO A 458 7.34 -7.48 -25.34
C PRO A 458 6.15 -7.89 -26.23
N GLN A 459 5.04 -7.17 -26.13
CA GLN A 459 3.83 -7.40 -26.90
C GLN A 459 3.64 -6.29 -27.95
N PRO A 460 2.96 -6.55 -29.08
CA PRO A 460 2.69 -5.52 -30.08
C PRO A 460 1.80 -4.40 -29.50
N PRO A 461 1.96 -3.13 -29.97
CA PRO A 461 1.35 -1.94 -29.36
C PRO A 461 -0.18 -2.00 -29.26
N SER A 462 -0.87 -2.67 -30.19
CA SER A 462 -2.33 -2.88 -30.13
C SER A 462 -2.81 -3.73 -28.95
N VAL A 463 -1.93 -4.49 -28.29
CA VAL A 463 -2.25 -5.28 -27.09
C VAL A 463 -1.96 -4.47 -25.81
N GLN A 464 -1.14 -3.42 -25.90
CA GLN A 464 -0.80 -2.55 -24.76
C GLN A 464 -1.93 -1.55 -24.42
N ASP A 465 -2.78 -1.19 -25.41
CA ASP A 465 -3.86 -0.20 -25.25
C ASP A 465 -5.18 -0.76 -24.69
N LYS A 466 -5.17 -1.94 -24.05
CA LYS A 466 -6.28 -2.33 -23.18
C LYS A 466 -5.82 -2.25 -21.73
N PRO A 467 -5.93 -1.09 -21.05
CA PRO A 467 -6.08 -1.13 -19.61
C PRO A 467 -7.22 -2.11 -19.32
N SER A 468 -6.97 -3.02 -18.38
CA SER A 468 -8.00 -3.84 -17.76
C SER A 468 -9.26 -2.98 -17.61
N PRO A 469 -10.43 -3.36 -18.17
CA PRO A 469 -11.63 -2.59 -17.90
C PRO A 469 -11.92 -2.77 -16.41
N GLU A 470 -11.59 -1.74 -15.65
CA GLU A 470 -12.39 -1.34 -14.50
C GLU A 470 -13.86 -1.54 -14.90
N THR A 471 -14.50 -2.42 -14.14
CA THR A 471 -15.94 -2.66 -14.02
C THR A 471 -16.83 -1.83 -14.95
N GLN A 472 -16.88 -2.17 -16.24
CA GLN A 472 -17.92 -1.67 -17.12
C GLN A 472 -19.20 -2.46 -16.83
N LEU A 473 -20.05 -1.86 -16.00
CA LEU A 473 -21.44 -2.26 -15.79
C LEU A 473 -22.17 -2.32 -17.15
N LYS A 474 -22.53 -3.52 -17.60
CA LYS A 474 -23.39 -3.69 -18.77
C LYS A 474 -24.83 -3.45 -18.34
N ARG A 475 -25.37 -2.27 -18.67
CA ARG A 475 -26.80 -1.97 -18.48
C ARG A 475 -27.60 -2.70 -19.56
N LEU A 476 -28.22 -3.82 -19.21
CA LEU A 476 -29.29 -4.41 -20.02
C LEU A 476 -30.60 -3.70 -19.67
N GLY A 477 -31.43 -3.44 -20.68
CA GLY A 477 -32.52 -2.46 -20.71
C GLY A 477 -33.72 -2.66 -19.77
N SER A 478 -33.53 -3.16 -18.55
CA SER A 478 -34.56 -3.14 -17.51
C SER A 478 -33.91 -3.14 -16.12
N GLY A 479 -33.43 -1.97 -15.69
CA GLY A 479 -33.39 -1.51 -14.29
C GLY A 479 -32.81 -2.37 -13.14
N GLU A 480 -32.37 -3.60 -13.35
CA GLU A 480 -31.97 -4.54 -12.30
C GLU A 480 -30.44 -4.75 -12.32
N LEU A 481 -29.80 -4.63 -11.15
CA LEU A 481 -28.37 -4.87 -10.94
C LEU A 481 -28.20 -6.16 -10.15
N GLU A 482 -27.73 -7.24 -10.79
CA GLU A 482 -27.34 -8.47 -10.10
C GLU A 482 -25.81 -8.53 -9.93
N PRO A 483 -25.29 -8.83 -8.72
CA PRO A 483 -23.87 -9.05 -8.50
C PRO A 483 -23.48 -10.46 -8.92
N LEU A 484 -22.82 -10.60 -10.07
CA LEU A 484 -22.25 -11.88 -10.48
C LEU A 484 -21.04 -12.22 -9.59
N VAL A 485 -21.13 -13.39 -8.97
CA VAL A 485 -20.07 -14.18 -8.34
C VAL A 485 -18.71 -13.96 -9.02
N PRO A 486 -17.59 -13.76 -8.28
CA PRO A 486 -16.29 -13.56 -8.88
C PRO A 486 -15.90 -14.84 -9.62
N VAL A 487 -16.00 -14.82 -10.95
CA VAL A 487 -15.29 -15.80 -11.77
C VAL A 487 -13.81 -15.56 -11.53
N THR A 488 -13.24 -16.42 -10.69
CA THR A 488 -11.82 -16.60 -10.47
C THR A 488 -11.10 -16.53 -11.81
N THR A 489 -10.17 -15.56 -11.94
CA THR A 489 -9.12 -15.51 -12.96
C THR A 489 -9.56 -15.76 -14.41
N ARG A 490 -9.93 -14.70 -15.14
CA ARG A 490 -9.53 -14.66 -16.56
C ARG A 490 -8.00 -14.74 -16.58
N PRO A 491 -7.39 -15.65 -17.35
CA PRO A 491 -5.95 -15.84 -17.30
C PRO A 491 -5.27 -14.52 -17.67
N ALA A 492 -4.24 -14.18 -16.89
CA ALA A 492 -3.31 -13.11 -17.21
C ALA A 492 -2.91 -13.19 -18.69
N LEU A 493 -2.58 -12.03 -19.28
CA LEU A 493 -2.02 -11.87 -20.63
C LEU A 493 -1.14 -13.06 -21.04
N PRO A 494 -1.13 -13.47 -22.32
CA PRO A 494 -0.35 -14.64 -22.73
C PRO A 494 1.09 -14.51 -22.23
N LYS A 495 1.56 -15.52 -21.49
CA LYS A 495 2.89 -15.61 -20.87
C LYS A 495 4.02 -15.76 -21.90
N TRP A 496 3.75 -15.51 -23.18
CA TRP A 496 4.63 -15.74 -24.33
C TRP A 496 4.43 -14.65 -25.38
N PRO A 497 5.36 -14.46 -26.33
CA PRO A 497 5.25 -13.43 -27.38
C PRO A 497 4.01 -13.64 -28.26
N GLY A 498 3.12 -12.65 -28.33
CA GLY A 498 1.84 -12.72 -29.05
C GLY A 498 1.89 -12.30 -30.53
N HIS A 499 3.06 -12.04 -31.10
CA HIS A 499 3.21 -11.44 -32.44
C HIS A 499 2.59 -12.26 -33.57
N ILE A 500 2.70 -13.59 -33.53
CA ILE A 500 2.11 -14.49 -34.54
C ILE A 500 0.58 -14.46 -34.49
N ALA A 501 0.01 -14.63 -33.29
CA ALA A 501 -1.44 -14.58 -33.07
C ALA A 501 -2.04 -13.21 -33.43
N PHE A 502 -1.31 -12.13 -33.10
CA PHE A 502 -1.68 -10.78 -33.48
C PHE A 502 -1.72 -10.61 -35.00
N THR A 503 -0.66 -11.05 -35.69
CA THR A 503 -0.57 -10.93 -37.15
C THR A 503 -1.64 -11.75 -37.86
N ARG A 504 -1.95 -12.96 -37.38
CA ARG A 504 -3.05 -13.78 -37.91
C ARG A 504 -4.39 -13.01 -37.83
N LYS A 505 -4.67 -12.37 -36.70
CA LYS A 505 -5.87 -11.55 -36.52
C LYS A 505 -5.87 -10.29 -37.38
N TYR A 506 -4.72 -9.63 -37.53
CA TYR A 506 -4.55 -8.48 -38.40
C TYR A 506 -4.89 -8.83 -39.85
N LEU A 507 -4.34 -9.93 -40.38
CA LEU A 507 -4.66 -10.41 -41.72
C LEU A 507 -6.15 -10.76 -41.86
N GLN A 508 -6.75 -11.41 -40.85
CA GLN A 508 -8.16 -11.78 -40.88
C GLN A 508 -9.12 -10.58 -40.88
N ASN A 509 -8.80 -9.53 -40.15
CA ASN A 509 -9.71 -8.40 -39.93
C ASN A 509 -9.49 -7.24 -40.92
N GLU A 510 -8.26 -7.04 -41.41
CA GLU A 510 -7.93 -5.90 -42.27
C GLU A 510 -7.76 -6.31 -43.73
N THR A 511 -6.96 -7.35 -44.01
CA THR A 511 -6.57 -7.67 -45.40
C THR A 511 -7.61 -8.53 -46.12
N ILE A 512 -8.25 -9.49 -45.43
CA ILE A 512 -9.30 -10.33 -46.02
C ILE A 512 -10.54 -9.52 -46.45
N PRO A 513 -11.13 -8.65 -45.60
CA PRO A 513 -12.30 -7.87 -46.01
C PRO A 513 -11.98 -6.88 -47.13
N ALA A 514 -10.76 -6.33 -47.15
CA ALA A 514 -10.30 -5.49 -48.25
C ALA A 514 -10.23 -6.26 -49.57
N LEU A 515 -9.75 -7.52 -49.54
CA LEU A 515 -9.73 -8.40 -50.71
C LEU A 515 -11.14 -8.74 -51.21
N GLN A 516 -12.08 -9.02 -50.30
CA GLN A 516 -13.49 -9.27 -50.64
C GLN A 516 -14.16 -8.04 -51.25
N ALA A 517 -13.96 -6.85 -50.67
CA ALA A 517 -14.51 -5.61 -51.20
C ALA A 517 -13.95 -5.30 -52.60
N LEU A 518 -12.67 -5.58 -52.83
CA LEU A 518 -12.05 -5.47 -54.16
C LEU A 518 -12.71 -6.44 -55.15
N ALA A 519 -12.91 -7.70 -54.76
CA ALA A 519 -13.57 -8.70 -55.59
C ALA A 519 -15.00 -8.26 -55.98
N GLN A 520 -15.81 -7.83 -55.01
CA GLN A 520 -17.17 -7.33 -55.23
C GLN A 520 -17.18 -6.11 -56.16
N LYS A 521 -16.26 -5.18 -55.96
CA LYS A 521 -16.09 -3.99 -56.80
C LYS A 521 -15.74 -4.36 -58.24
N LEU A 522 -14.82 -5.31 -58.45
CA LEU A 522 -14.43 -5.74 -59.80
C LEU A 522 -15.59 -6.42 -60.54
N VAL A 523 -16.35 -7.29 -59.85
CA VAL A 523 -17.51 -7.95 -60.43
C VAL A 523 -18.59 -6.92 -60.80
N MET A 524 -18.93 -6.00 -59.90
CA MET A 524 -19.91 -4.95 -60.19
C MET A 524 -19.48 -4.02 -61.33
N GLN A 525 -18.19 -3.67 -61.41
CA GLN A 525 -17.64 -2.90 -62.53
C GLN A 525 -17.72 -3.66 -63.85
N SER A 526 -17.44 -4.97 -63.84
CA SER A 526 -17.51 -5.80 -65.06
C SER A 526 -18.95 -5.99 -65.54
N LEU A 527 -19.91 -6.19 -64.63
CA LEU A 527 -21.34 -6.27 -64.94
C LEU A 527 -21.90 -4.93 -65.42
N GLY A 528 -21.48 -3.82 -64.82
CA GLY A 528 -21.88 -2.48 -65.24
C GLY A 528 -21.34 -2.13 -66.63
N THR A 529 -20.08 -2.44 -66.91
CA THR A 529 -19.47 -2.17 -68.22
C THR A 529 -20.04 -3.08 -69.32
N SER A 530 -20.23 -4.37 -69.05
CA SER A 530 -20.88 -5.27 -70.00
C SER A 530 -22.35 -4.91 -70.23
N GLY A 531 -23.08 -4.53 -69.17
CA GLY A 531 -24.46 -4.06 -69.24
C GLY A 531 -24.59 -2.81 -70.10
N LEU A 532 -23.75 -1.79 -69.87
CA LEU A 532 -23.74 -0.56 -70.67
C LEU A 532 -23.40 -0.83 -72.14
N THR A 533 -22.41 -1.68 -72.44
CA THR A 533 -22.07 -2.01 -73.83
C THR A 533 -23.15 -2.85 -74.51
N THR A 534 -23.85 -3.70 -73.76
CA THR A 534 -24.98 -4.49 -74.25
C THR A 534 -26.21 -3.62 -74.50
N SER A 535 -26.53 -2.69 -73.59
CA SER A 535 -27.59 -1.70 -73.79
C SER A 535 -27.30 -0.77 -74.96
N LEU A 536 -26.04 -0.33 -75.12
CA LEU A 536 -25.60 0.47 -76.26
C LEU A 536 -25.74 -0.33 -77.57
N ALA A 537 -25.34 -1.60 -77.59
CA ALA A 537 -25.55 -2.49 -78.74
C ALA A 537 -27.04 -2.69 -79.07
N ALA A 538 -27.90 -2.86 -78.06
CA ALA A 538 -29.35 -2.97 -78.25
C ALA A 538 -29.96 -1.67 -78.80
N LEU A 539 -29.52 -0.51 -78.29
CA LEU A 539 -29.93 0.80 -78.81
C LEU A 539 -29.46 1.00 -80.25
N LEU A 540 -28.24 0.59 -80.60
CA LEU A 540 -27.74 0.64 -81.98
C LEU A 540 -28.57 -0.25 -82.92
N TYR A 541 -28.97 -1.44 -82.44
CA TYR A 541 -29.83 -2.34 -83.20
C TYR A 541 -31.23 -1.77 -83.45
N VAL A 542 -31.84 -1.12 -82.45
CA VAL A 542 -33.19 -0.55 -82.55
C VAL A 542 -33.21 0.80 -83.29
N SER A 543 -32.16 1.61 -83.18
CA SER A 543 -32.14 2.98 -83.71
C SER A 543 -31.70 3.12 -85.17
N SER A 544 -30.91 2.17 -85.71
CA SER A 544 -30.39 2.25 -87.08
C SER A 544 -31.17 1.36 -88.04
N PHE A 545 -31.86 1.97 -89.02
CA PHE A 545 -32.56 1.26 -90.11
C PHE A 545 -31.65 0.46 -91.08
N SER A 546 -30.32 0.50 -90.89
CA SER A 546 -29.33 -0.14 -91.80
C SER A 546 -28.20 -0.91 -91.09
N SER A 547 -28.16 -0.99 -89.76
CA SER A 547 -27.08 -1.71 -89.06
C SER A 547 -27.40 -3.20 -88.97
N THR A 548 -26.45 -4.04 -89.39
CA THR A 548 -26.60 -5.50 -89.32
C THR A 548 -26.41 -6.00 -87.89
N ILE A 549 -27.02 -7.15 -87.55
CA ILE A 549 -26.84 -7.85 -86.26
C ILE A 549 -25.35 -8.05 -85.91
N TYR A 550 -24.49 -8.15 -86.94
CA TYR A 550 -23.04 -8.31 -86.79
C TYR A 550 -22.35 -7.09 -86.18
N GLU A 551 -22.74 -5.87 -86.56
CA GLU A 551 -22.10 -4.63 -86.07
C GLU A 551 -22.49 -4.34 -84.61
N ALA A 552 -23.77 -4.46 -84.28
CA ALA A 552 -24.25 -4.33 -82.90
C ALA A 552 -23.68 -5.45 -82.00
N GLY A 553 -23.61 -6.68 -82.51
CA GLY A 553 -23.00 -7.81 -81.82
C GLY A 553 -21.51 -7.62 -81.54
N ALA A 554 -20.76 -7.02 -82.47
CA ALA A 554 -19.33 -6.74 -82.29
C ALA A 554 -19.07 -5.75 -81.14
N VAL A 555 -19.90 -4.71 -80.99
CA VAL A 555 -19.76 -3.73 -79.91
C VAL A 555 -20.03 -4.36 -78.54
N ALA A 556 -21.06 -5.21 -78.43
CA ALA A 556 -21.35 -5.97 -77.21
C ALA A 556 -20.21 -6.95 -76.87
N ALA A 557 -19.72 -7.70 -77.86
CA ALA A 557 -18.64 -8.67 -77.68
C ALA A 557 -17.32 -8.01 -77.25
N LEU A 558 -16.94 -6.89 -77.86
CA LEU A 558 -15.75 -6.13 -77.47
C LEU A 558 -15.85 -5.58 -76.05
N GLY A 559 -17.01 -5.05 -75.67
CA GLY A 559 -17.27 -4.59 -74.30
C GLY A 559 -17.14 -5.69 -73.26
N PHE A 560 -17.69 -6.87 -73.56
CA PHE A 560 -17.62 -8.05 -72.71
C PHE A 560 -16.20 -8.62 -72.59
N MET A 561 -15.47 -8.75 -73.70
CA MET A 561 -14.08 -9.22 -73.70
C MET A 561 -13.17 -8.25 -72.94
N TRP A 562 -13.36 -6.96 -73.13
CA TRP A 562 -12.57 -5.94 -72.44
C TRP A 562 -12.84 -5.92 -70.94
N SER A 563 -14.10 -6.03 -70.51
CA SER A 563 -14.46 -6.06 -69.10
C SER A 563 -13.92 -7.31 -68.40
N MET A 564 -14.00 -8.48 -69.03
CA MET A 564 -13.43 -9.73 -68.51
C MET A 564 -11.90 -9.69 -68.45
N SER A 565 -11.23 -9.20 -69.50
CA SER A 565 -9.76 -9.08 -69.51
C SER A 565 -9.26 -8.15 -68.41
N ARG A 566 -9.97 -7.04 -68.17
CA ARG A 566 -9.66 -6.11 -67.09
C ARG A 566 -9.89 -6.73 -65.72
N LEU A 567 -10.97 -7.49 -65.52
CA LEU A 567 -11.24 -8.19 -64.28
C LEU A 567 -10.16 -9.23 -64.00
N GLN A 568 -9.81 -10.06 -64.98
CA GLN A 568 -8.75 -11.06 -64.86
C GLN A 568 -7.43 -10.42 -64.43
N LYS A 569 -6.94 -9.40 -65.16
CA LYS A 569 -5.66 -8.75 -64.86
C LYS A 569 -5.63 -8.12 -63.47
N LYS A 570 -6.70 -7.43 -63.07
CA LYS A 570 -6.77 -6.76 -61.77
C LYS A 570 -6.93 -7.74 -60.60
N TRP A 571 -7.68 -8.81 -60.82
CA TRP A 571 -7.88 -9.84 -59.81
C TRP A 571 -6.62 -10.68 -59.61
N ASP A 572 -5.96 -11.10 -60.69
CA ASP A 572 -4.71 -11.85 -60.62
C ASP A 572 -3.62 -11.02 -59.94
N ALA A 573 -3.54 -9.70 -60.22
CA ALA A 573 -2.64 -8.80 -59.52
C ALA A 573 -2.99 -8.61 -58.03
N ALA A 574 -4.27 -8.55 -57.67
CA ALA A 574 -4.69 -8.45 -56.26
C ALA A 574 -4.36 -9.73 -55.48
N ARG A 575 -4.52 -10.90 -56.12
CA ARG A 575 -4.15 -12.20 -55.54
C ARG A 575 -2.65 -12.30 -55.29
N THR A 576 -1.81 -11.98 -56.28
CA THR A 576 -0.35 -12.02 -56.10
C THR A 576 0.16 -10.98 -55.12
N PHE A 577 -0.47 -9.81 -55.05
CA PHE A 577 -0.16 -8.80 -54.04
C PHE A 577 -0.47 -9.30 -52.63
N TRP A 578 -1.67 -9.85 -52.41
CA TRP A 578 -2.06 -10.38 -51.10
C TRP A 578 -1.21 -11.59 -50.68
N GLU A 579 -0.86 -12.45 -51.62
CA GLU A 579 0.12 -13.53 -51.43
C GLU A 579 1.47 -13.02 -50.91
N GLY A 580 1.94 -11.89 -51.44
CA GLY A 580 3.17 -11.23 -50.98
C GLY A 580 3.01 -10.60 -49.60
N GLU A 581 1.87 -9.93 -49.36
CA GLU A 581 1.56 -9.28 -48.08
C GLU A 581 1.52 -10.29 -46.93
N VAL A 582 0.83 -11.44 -47.11
CA VAL A 582 0.74 -12.50 -46.10
C VAL A 582 2.13 -13.07 -45.77
N ARG A 583 2.99 -13.29 -46.79
CA ARG A 583 4.36 -13.78 -46.59
C ARG A 583 5.22 -12.78 -45.83
N GLU A 584 5.15 -11.50 -46.19
CA GLU A 584 5.94 -10.46 -45.55
C GLU A 584 5.51 -10.17 -44.11
N GLU A 585 4.20 -10.11 -43.85
CA GLU A 585 3.69 -9.95 -42.49
C GLU A 585 3.99 -11.18 -41.63
N GLY A 586 3.92 -12.40 -42.19
CA GLY A 586 4.37 -13.60 -41.52
C GLY A 586 5.85 -13.56 -41.13
N ARG A 587 6.73 -13.11 -42.04
CA ARG A 587 8.17 -12.97 -41.78
C ARG A 587 8.44 -11.94 -40.68
N LYS A 588 7.74 -10.81 -40.68
CA LYS A 588 7.83 -9.80 -39.62
C LYS A 588 7.38 -10.35 -38.27
N ALA A 589 6.29 -11.12 -38.24
CA ALA A 589 5.77 -11.71 -37.02
C ALA A 589 6.75 -12.70 -36.36
N VAL A 590 7.39 -13.56 -37.16
CA VAL A 590 8.40 -14.51 -36.67
C VAL A 590 9.61 -13.78 -36.11
N ARG A 591 10.15 -12.79 -36.83
CA ARG A 591 11.29 -11.98 -36.36
C ARG A 591 10.99 -11.20 -35.08
N ALA A 592 9.81 -10.61 -34.99
CA ALA A 592 9.39 -9.89 -33.78
C ALA A 592 9.26 -10.84 -32.57
N ALA A 593 8.77 -12.06 -32.78
CA ALA A 593 8.74 -13.10 -31.74
C ALA A 593 10.15 -13.56 -31.34
N GLU A 594 11.05 -13.77 -32.30
CA GLU A 594 12.46 -14.09 -32.04
C GLU A 594 13.14 -12.99 -31.21
N GLU A 595 13.02 -11.73 -31.63
CA GLU A 595 13.60 -10.57 -30.92
C GLU A 595 13.04 -10.46 -29.51
N SER A 596 11.74 -10.70 -29.32
CA SER A 596 11.10 -10.67 -28.00
C SER A 596 11.65 -11.74 -27.05
N VAL A 597 11.93 -12.96 -27.55
CA VAL A 597 12.54 -14.01 -26.75
C VAL A 597 14.03 -13.74 -26.52
N ALA A 598 14.74 -13.27 -27.55
CA ALA A 598 16.14 -12.91 -27.46
C ALA A 598 16.38 -11.77 -26.47
N ASP A 599 15.49 -10.78 -26.39
CA ASP A 599 15.58 -9.68 -25.42
C ASP A 599 15.43 -10.16 -23.98
N VAL A 600 14.57 -11.16 -23.73
CA VAL A 600 14.44 -11.81 -22.42
C VAL A 600 15.69 -12.63 -22.09
N LEU A 601 16.20 -13.43 -23.04
CA LEU A 601 17.43 -14.22 -22.85
C LEU A 601 18.67 -13.35 -22.62
N ASN A 602 18.76 -12.22 -23.32
CA ASN A 602 19.85 -11.24 -23.18
C ASN A 602 19.61 -10.23 -22.03
N GLY A 603 18.42 -10.26 -21.43
CA GLY A 603 17.99 -9.41 -20.31
C GLY A 603 18.02 -7.91 -20.61
N LYS A 604 17.55 -7.48 -21.79
CA LYS A 604 17.33 -6.07 -22.08
C LYS A 604 16.01 -5.62 -21.45
N GLU A 605 16.08 -5.11 -20.22
CA GLU A 605 14.95 -4.38 -19.62
C GLU A 605 15.07 -2.88 -19.87
N LYS A 606 14.08 -2.29 -20.54
CA LYS A 606 13.92 -0.84 -20.66
C LYS A 606 13.06 -0.24 -19.54
N THR A 607 12.33 -1.05 -18.77
CA THR A 607 11.20 -0.58 -17.94
C THR A 607 11.42 -0.65 -16.43
N THR A 608 12.38 -1.45 -15.91
CA THR A 608 12.62 -1.60 -14.46
C THR A 608 13.61 -0.59 -13.88
N ARG A 609 14.46 0.02 -14.73
CA ARG A 609 15.45 1.02 -14.29
C ARG A 609 14.82 2.27 -13.67
N THR A 610 13.69 2.74 -14.21
CA THR A 610 13.06 3.99 -13.77
C THR A 610 12.54 3.90 -12.34
N ASP A 611 11.92 2.77 -11.99
CA ASP A 611 11.25 2.58 -10.71
C ASP A 611 12.30 2.35 -9.59
N ASP A 612 13.35 1.59 -9.89
CA ASP A 612 14.48 1.38 -8.99
C ASP A 612 15.25 2.69 -8.74
N ASP A 613 15.43 3.53 -9.77
CA ASP A 613 16.09 4.82 -9.67
C ASP A 613 15.26 5.83 -8.85
N GLU A 614 13.94 5.86 -9.02
CA GLU A 614 13.04 6.71 -8.23
C GLU A 614 13.05 6.29 -6.75
N ALA A 615 12.94 4.99 -6.47
CA ALA A 615 13.00 4.49 -5.10
C ALA A 615 14.36 4.76 -4.43
N ASN A 616 15.45 4.78 -5.19
CA ASN A 616 16.78 5.16 -4.68
C ASN A 616 16.89 6.65 -4.37
N LYS A 617 16.28 7.51 -5.18
CA LYS A 617 16.20 8.95 -4.90
C LYS A 617 15.46 9.19 -3.59
N VAL A 618 14.29 8.57 -3.40
CA VAL A 618 13.50 8.69 -2.16
C VAL A 618 14.32 8.25 -0.94
N LEU A 619 15.02 7.10 -1.00
CA LEU A 619 15.86 6.64 0.12
C LEU A 619 17.00 7.61 0.44
N ASN A 620 17.63 8.19 -0.57
CA ASN A 620 18.72 9.15 -0.37
C ASN A 620 18.20 10.49 0.19
N GLU A 621 17.04 10.95 -0.26
CA GLU A 621 16.38 12.15 0.27
C GLU A 621 15.99 11.96 1.74
N VAL A 622 15.41 10.82 2.12
CA VAL A 622 15.08 10.51 3.52
C VAL A 622 16.35 10.49 4.38
N ARG A 623 17.45 9.87 3.91
CA ARG A 623 18.73 9.90 4.64
C ARG A 623 19.25 11.31 4.87
N HIS A 624 19.17 12.16 3.85
CA HIS A 624 19.59 13.55 3.96
C HIS A 624 18.71 14.35 4.94
N LEU A 625 17.39 14.07 4.99
CA LEU A 625 16.50 14.64 6.00
C LEU A 625 16.85 14.16 7.42
N VAL A 626 17.22 12.89 7.59
CA VAL A 626 17.67 12.35 8.89
C VAL A 626 18.91 13.10 9.38
N THR A 627 19.90 13.33 8.52
CA THR A 627 21.11 14.11 8.87
C THR A 627 20.74 15.53 9.29
N LYS A 628 19.91 16.23 8.51
CA LYS A 628 19.46 17.59 8.85
C LYS A 628 18.68 17.66 10.15
N ALA A 629 17.82 16.66 10.40
CA ALA A 629 17.06 16.56 11.64
C ALA A 629 17.98 16.29 12.84
N SER A 630 19.02 15.48 12.68
CA SER A 630 20.06 15.26 13.70
C SER A 630 20.80 16.56 14.02
N ASP A 631 21.25 17.28 12.99
CA ASP A 631 21.94 18.57 13.17
C ASP A 631 21.03 19.63 13.84
N ALA A 632 19.73 19.61 13.56
CA ALA A 632 18.76 20.48 14.24
C ALA A 632 18.54 20.06 15.71
N LEU A 633 18.51 18.76 15.99
CA LEU A 633 18.39 18.22 17.35
C LEU A 633 19.61 18.55 18.22
N ASP A 634 20.81 18.53 17.65
CA ASP A 634 22.06 18.87 18.35
C ASP A 634 22.17 20.37 18.65
N ARG A 635 21.62 21.22 17.77
CA ARG A 635 21.52 22.67 17.98
C ARG A 635 20.45 23.05 19.01
N MET A 636 19.52 22.15 19.32
CA MET A 636 18.46 22.39 20.29
C MET A 636 19.01 22.24 21.72
N LYS A 637 18.69 23.21 22.58
CA LYS A 637 19.03 23.19 23.99
C LYS A 637 18.01 22.44 24.83
#